data_AF-A0A9P1IJI5-F1
#
_entry.id   AF-A0A9P1IJI5-F1
#
_cell.length_a   1.000
_cell.length_b   1.000
_cell.length_c   1.000
_cell.angle_alpha   90.00
_cell.angle_beta   90.00
_cell.angle_gamma   90.00
#
_symmetry.space_group_name_H-M   'P 1'
#
loop_
_entity.id
_entity.type
_entity.pdbx_description
1 polymer ?
#
loop_
_entity_poly.entity_id
_entity_poly.type
_entity_poly.pdbx_seq_one_letter_code
_entity_poly.pdbx_strand_id
1 'polypeptide(L)'
;MLRSARILVTSENLIGGNGQTRNLGRRQPKQGKPPILPPAKKVLYHVVHAPWQKPEDVEELLWRRHVYNNAVTSMRDVFKSELEQKASVGLGIDAMKEAEAKELDELIAENERKNQEKAAARMARENQDTKATKSAILEEIRSELEKKNEMKKLAEKEVLAAISRSQHFVTKDNLEVKILEALEKPTIYDFAIDRQGNKYFVPEPVKYQEGTPTLQKGRFSRIEVPISHYNVVI
;
A
#
# COMPACT_ATOMS: atom_id res chain seq x y z
N MET A 1 28.81 -7.11 1.38
CA MET A 1 28.52 -8.14 0.35
C MET A 1 27.76 -9.28 1.02
N LEU A 2 26.43 -9.21 0.98
CA LEU A 2 25.52 -10.13 1.67
C LEU A 2 25.36 -11.40 0.81
N ARG A 3 25.52 -12.56 1.46
CA ARG A 3 25.41 -13.88 0.82
C ARG A 3 23.95 -14.18 0.51
N SER A 4 23.67 -14.41 -0.77
CA SER A 4 22.36 -14.84 -1.27
C SER A 4 22.06 -16.28 -0.79
N ALA A 5 21.07 -16.42 0.07
CA ALA A 5 20.53 -17.71 0.50
C ALA A 5 19.47 -18.17 -0.52
N ARG A 6 19.81 -19.18 -1.33
CA ARG A 6 18.82 -19.92 -2.13
C ARG A 6 18.03 -20.84 -1.20
N ILE A 7 16.78 -20.49 -0.96
CA ILE A 7 15.77 -21.37 -0.38
C ILE A 7 15.39 -22.38 -1.47
N LEU A 8 15.78 -23.65 -1.31
CA LEU A 8 15.24 -24.75 -2.09
C LEU A 8 13.99 -25.25 -1.38
N VAL A 9 12.84 -24.99 -1.98
CA VAL A 9 11.55 -25.53 -1.57
C VAL A 9 11.55 -27.02 -1.90
N THR A 10 11.64 -27.87 -0.89
CA THR A 10 11.33 -29.30 -0.99
C THR A 10 9.82 -29.46 -0.95
N SER A 11 9.19 -29.68 -2.10
CA SER A 11 7.80 -30.14 -2.17
C SER A 11 7.76 -31.63 -1.84
N GLU A 12 7.38 -31.95 -0.60
CA GLU A 12 7.01 -33.29 -0.20
C GLU A 12 5.72 -33.74 -0.91
N ASN A 13 5.75 -35.02 -1.24
CA ASN A 13 4.67 -35.91 -1.64
C ASN A 13 3.26 -35.52 -1.18
N LEU A 14 2.31 -35.71 -2.09
CA LEU A 14 0.99 -36.36 -1.98
C LEU A 14 0.38 -36.20 -3.39
N ILE A 15 -0.10 -37.20 -4.13
CA ILE A 15 -1.31 -38.00 -3.91
C ILE A 15 -1.24 -39.19 -4.89
N GLY A 16 -1.70 -40.36 -4.43
CA GLY A 16 -1.63 -41.62 -5.14
C GLY A 16 -2.34 -41.66 -6.49
N GLY A 17 -1.64 -42.26 -7.45
CA GLY A 17 -2.21 -42.94 -8.60
C GLY A 17 -1.56 -44.30 -8.69
N ASN A 18 -2.28 -45.35 -8.29
CA ASN A 18 -1.82 -46.74 -8.37
C ASN A 18 -1.89 -47.21 -9.84
N GLY A 19 -1.09 -46.60 -10.70
CA GLY A 19 -0.80 -47.07 -12.04
C GLY A 19 0.60 -47.64 -12.02
N GLN A 20 0.73 -48.95 -11.85
CA GLN A 20 1.97 -49.68 -12.10
C GLN A 20 2.30 -49.57 -13.59
N THR A 21 2.81 -48.42 -14.03
CA THR A 21 3.50 -48.32 -15.30
C THR A 21 4.73 -49.20 -15.15
N ARG A 22 4.69 -50.38 -15.76
CA ARG A 22 5.86 -51.26 -15.88
C ARG A 22 6.85 -50.51 -16.76
N ASN A 23 7.58 -49.58 -16.18
CA ASN A 23 8.73 -48.92 -16.78
C ASN A 23 9.75 -50.02 -17.05
N LEU A 24 9.67 -50.63 -18.23
CA LEU A 24 10.71 -51.45 -18.87
C LEU A 24 11.90 -50.57 -19.27
N GLY A 25 12.24 -49.59 -18.43
CA GLY A 25 13.44 -48.78 -18.59
C GLY A 25 14.64 -49.68 -18.32
N ARG A 26 15.49 -49.85 -19.35
CA ARG A 26 16.79 -50.48 -19.18
C ARG A 26 17.57 -49.64 -18.17
N ARG A 27 17.71 -50.13 -16.93
CA ARG A 27 18.57 -49.48 -15.92
C ARG A 27 19.96 -49.33 -16.54
N GLN A 28 20.54 -48.13 -16.44
CA GLN A 28 21.91 -47.95 -16.89
C GLN A 28 22.80 -48.96 -16.15
N PRO A 29 23.63 -49.75 -16.86
CA PRO A 29 24.52 -50.68 -16.20
C PRO A 29 25.40 -49.90 -15.23
N LYS A 30 25.68 -50.47 -14.06
CA LYS A 30 26.58 -49.85 -13.09
C LYS A 30 27.90 -49.56 -13.81
N GLN A 31 28.33 -48.30 -13.80
CA GLN A 31 29.59 -47.91 -14.40
C GLN A 31 30.70 -48.74 -13.75
N GLY A 32 31.51 -49.39 -14.58
CA GLY A 32 32.64 -50.20 -14.11
C GLY A 32 33.71 -49.35 -13.44
N LYS A 33 34.83 -49.97 -13.04
CA LYS A 33 35.98 -49.23 -12.51
C LYS A 33 36.51 -48.27 -13.59
N PRO A 34 36.77 -46.99 -13.27
CA PRO A 34 37.39 -46.07 -14.23
C PRO A 34 38.79 -46.55 -14.62
N PRO A 35 39.25 -46.29 -15.88
CA PRO A 35 40.54 -46.78 -16.39
C PRO A 35 41.79 -46.35 -15.58
N ILE A 36 41.65 -45.32 -14.76
CA ILE A 36 42.72 -44.75 -13.92
C ILE A 36 43.06 -45.67 -12.74
N LEU A 37 42.14 -46.53 -12.30
CA LEU A 37 42.36 -47.40 -11.16
C LEU A 37 43.09 -48.68 -11.57
N PRO A 38 44.15 -49.09 -10.85
CA PRO A 38 44.80 -50.35 -11.14
C PRO A 38 43.84 -51.54 -10.90
N PRO A 39 43.99 -52.63 -11.65
CA PRO A 39 43.25 -53.86 -11.39
C PRO A 39 43.53 -54.39 -9.99
N ALA A 40 42.58 -55.14 -9.41
CA ALA A 40 42.77 -55.73 -8.10
C ALA A 40 43.88 -56.80 -8.14
N LYS A 41 44.65 -56.94 -7.05
CA LYS A 41 45.73 -57.95 -6.91
C LYS A 41 45.28 -59.38 -7.25
N LYS A 42 44.02 -59.72 -6.95
CA LYS A 42 43.40 -61.01 -7.29
C LYS A 42 43.19 -61.21 -8.80
N VAL A 43 42.89 -60.14 -9.54
CA VAL A 43 42.58 -60.19 -10.99
C VAL A 43 43.85 -60.07 -11.84
N LEU A 44 44.89 -59.41 -11.32
CA LEU A 44 46.19 -59.20 -12.00
C LEU A 44 46.80 -60.48 -12.60
N TYR A 45 46.64 -61.62 -11.94
CA TYR A 45 47.19 -62.90 -12.38
C TYR A 45 46.11 -63.95 -12.70
N HIS A 46 44.82 -63.55 -12.72
CA HIS A 46 43.73 -64.46 -13.02
C HIS A 46 43.54 -64.58 -14.53
N VAL A 47 43.86 -65.74 -15.08
CA VAL A 47 43.58 -66.08 -16.47
C VAL A 47 42.20 -66.70 -16.56
N VAL A 48 41.34 -66.15 -17.42
CA VAL A 48 40.03 -66.73 -17.69
C VAL A 48 40.23 -67.93 -18.61
N HIS A 49 40.01 -69.13 -18.08
CA HIS A 49 40.02 -70.35 -18.87
C HIS A 49 38.64 -70.56 -19.49
N ALA A 50 38.56 -70.43 -20.81
CA ALA A 50 37.34 -70.78 -21.53
C ALA A 50 37.13 -72.30 -21.44
N PRO A 51 35.90 -72.77 -21.12
CA PRO A 51 35.61 -74.19 -21.12
C PRO A 51 35.76 -74.75 -22.54
N TRP A 52 36.29 -75.97 -22.66
CA TRP A 52 36.33 -76.68 -23.93
C TRP A 52 34.91 -77.01 -24.39
N GLN A 53 34.60 -76.67 -25.63
CA GLN A 53 33.32 -76.96 -26.26
C GLN A 53 33.54 -77.95 -27.41
N LYS A 54 32.53 -78.77 -27.70
CA LYS A 54 32.58 -79.65 -28.86
C LYS A 54 32.49 -78.79 -30.14
N PRO A 55 33.24 -79.13 -31.21
CA PRO A 55 33.24 -78.34 -32.43
C PRO A 55 31.85 -78.28 -33.10
N GLU A 56 31.10 -79.38 -33.04
CA GLU A 56 29.74 -79.49 -33.60
C GLU A 56 28.77 -78.48 -32.96
N ASP A 57 28.78 -78.39 -31.62
CA ASP A 57 27.92 -77.46 -30.87
C ASP A 57 28.24 -76.00 -31.23
N VAL A 58 29.53 -75.67 -31.38
CA VAL A 58 30.00 -74.32 -31.70
C VAL A 58 29.55 -73.92 -33.11
N GLU A 59 29.69 -74.81 -34.08
CA GLU A 59 29.25 -74.56 -35.46
C GLU A 59 27.74 -74.28 -35.52
N GLU A 60 26.93 -75.11 -34.85
CA GLU A 60 25.49 -74.94 -34.78
C GLU A 60 25.10 -73.61 -34.09
N LEU A 61 25.74 -73.29 -32.96
CA LEU A 61 25.51 -72.04 -32.23
C LEU A 61 25.84 -70.81 -33.08
N LEU A 62 26.95 -70.84 -33.82
CA LEU A 62 27.33 -69.76 -34.73
C LEU A 62 26.32 -69.60 -35.87
N TRP A 63 25.89 -70.71 -36.47
CA TRP A 63 24.88 -70.69 -37.53
C TRP A 63 23.54 -70.14 -37.02
N ARG A 64 23.02 -70.66 -35.90
CA ARG A 64 21.76 -70.18 -35.28
C ARG A 64 21.84 -68.69 -34.93
N ARG A 65 22.97 -68.24 -34.36
CA ARG A 65 23.22 -66.83 -34.05
C ARG A 65 23.18 -65.98 -35.31
N HIS A 66 23.83 -66.43 -36.38
CA HIS A 66 23.86 -65.71 -37.66
C HIS A 66 22.45 -65.59 -38.26
N VAL A 67 21.72 -66.70 -38.35
CA VAL A 67 20.33 -66.72 -38.87
C VAL A 67 19.41 -65.81 -38.06
N TYR A 68 19.45 -65.92 -36.72
CA TYR A 68 18.65 -65.07 -35.85
C TYR A 68 18.99 -63.58 -35.99
N ASN A 69 20.28 -63.23 -35.98
CA ASN A 69 20.71 -61.84 -36.11
C ASN A 69 20.31 -61.25 -37.46
N ASN A 70 20.38 -62.03 -38.53
CA ASN A 70 19.94 -61.59 -39.86
C ASN A 70 18.43 -61.33 -39.87
N ALA A 71 17.62 -62.23 -39.30
CA ALA A 71 16.17 -62.03 -39.20
C ALA A 71 15.82 -60.78 -38.36
N VAL A 72 16.46 -60.59 -37.21
CA VAL A 72 16.23 -59.42 -36.35
C VAL A 72 16.69 -58.12 -37.02
N THR A 73 17.80 -58.15 -37.75
CA THR A 73 18.29 -56.98 -38.49
C THR A 73 17.31 -56.61 -39.61
N SER A 74 16.84 -57.60 -40.38
CA SER A 74 15.82 -57.40 -41.40
C SER A 74 14.53 -56.80 -40.83
N MET A 75 14.02 -57.32 -39.70
CA MET A 75 12.84 -56.73 -39.04
C MET A 75 13.08 -55.28 -38.58
N ARG A 76 14.27 -54.96 -38.07
CA ARG A 76 14.60 -53.57 -37.71
C ARG A 76 14.60 -52.64 -38.92
N ASP A 77 15.10 -53.10 -40.05
CA ASP A 77 15.18 -52.29 -41.25
C ASP A 77 13.78 -52.03 -41.83
N VAL A 78 12.87 -53.00 -41.74
CA VAL A 78 11.44 -52.79 -42.05
C VAL A 78 10.82 -51.73 -41.13
N PHE A 79 11.03 -51.82 -39.81
CA PHE A 79 10.46 -50.80 -38.91
C PHE A 79 11.08 -49.42 -39.09
N LYS A 80 12.36 -49.33 -39.43
CA LYS A 80 13.00 -48.05 -39.78
C LYS A 80 12.37 -47.45 -41.03
N SER A 81 12.20 -48.24 -42.09
CA SER A 81 11.60 -47.73 -43.33
C SER A 81 10.14 -47.30 -43.13
N GLU A 82 9.37 -48.00 -42.30
CA GLU A 82 8.02 -47.56 -41.91
C GLU A 82 8.03 -46.23 -41.15
N LEU A 83 9.00 -46.02 -40.25
CA LEU A 83 9.14 -44.76 -39.52
C LEU A 83 9.55 -43.61 -40.45
N GLU A 84 10.47 -43.86 -41.38
CA GLU A 84 10.89 -42.89 -42.39
C GLU A 84 9.73 -42.52 -43.33
N GLN A 85 8.91 -43.49 -43.73
CA GLN A 85 7.69 -43.24 -44.52
C GLN A 85 6.64 -42.43 -43.72
N LYS A 86 6.44 -42.74 -42.43
CA LYS A 86 5.53 -41.95 -41.58
C LYS A 86 6.02 -40.52 -41.38
N ALA A 87 7.34 -40.34 -41.27
CA ALA A 87 7.95 -39.01 -41.19
C ALA A 87 7.77 -38.22 -42.50
N SER A 88 7.98 -38.84 -43.67
CA SER A 88 7.83 -38.18 -44.97
C SER A 88 6.38 -37.79 -45.30
N VAL A 89 5.41 -38.56 -44.82
CA VAL A 89 3.97 -38.26 -44.96
C VAL A 89 3.51 -37.13 -44.02
N GLY A 90 4.40 -36.57 -43.18
CA GLY A 90 4.06 -35.47 -42.27
C GLY A 90 3.21 -35.91 -41.07
N LEU A 91 3.08 -37.22 -40.84
CA LEU A 91 2.51 -37.82 -39.63
C LEU A 91 3.60 -38.03 -38.55
N GLY A 92 4.82 -37.56 -38.83
CA GLY A 92 5.91 -37.56 -37.88
C GLY A 92 5.65 -36.61 -36.71
N ILE A 93 6.26 -36.92 -35.57
CA ILE A 93 6.20 -36.11 -34.35
C ILE A 93 6.63 -34.66 -34.62
N ASP A 94 7.55 -34.43 -35.54
CA ASP A 94 8.10 -33.09 -35.80
C ASP A 94 7.12 -32.18 -36.56
N ALA A 95 6.33 -32.72 -37.49
CA ALA A 95 5.27 -31.95 -38.15
C ALA A 95 4.15 -31.54 -37.18
N MET A 96 3.82 -32.43 -36.22
CA MET A 96 2.88 -32.11 -35.13
C MET A 96 3.42 -31.00 -34.23
N LYS A 97 4.70 -31.06 -33.83
CA LYS A 97 5.34 -29.99 -33.04
C LYS A 97 5.36 -28.65 -33.78
N GLU A 98 5.61 -28.64 -35.08
CA GLU A 98 5.59 -27.41 -35.87
C GLU A 98 4.19 -26.79 -35.93
N ALA A 99 3.15 -27.62 -36.04
CA ALA A 99 1.76 -27.15 -35.97
C ALA A 99 1.41 -26.59 -34.59
N GLU A 100 1.79 -27.29 -33.52
CA GLU A 100 1.60 -26.85 -32.14
C GLU A 100 2.35 -25.53 -31.85
N ALA A 101 3.56 -25.36 -32.37
CA ALA A 101 4.34 -24.14 -32.20
C ALA A 101 3.65 -22.94 -32.88
N LYS A 102 3.11 -23.14 -34.09
CA LYS A 102 2.36 -22.09 -34.81
C LYS A 102 1.09 -21.71 -34.08
N GLU A 103 0.33 -22.69 -33.60
CA GLU A 103 -0.87 -22.44 -32.78
C GLU A 103 -0.52 -21.66 -31.51
N LEU A 104 0.57 -22.04 -30.84
CA LEU A 104 1.05 -21.34 -29.65
C LEU A 104 1.39 -19.87 -29.95
N ASP A 105 2.09 -19.61 -31.05
CA ASP A 105 2.45 -18.26 -31.47
C ASP A 105 1.20 -17.40 -31.75
N GLU A 106 0.17 -17.96 -32.39
CA GLU A 106 -1.11 -17.29 -32.63
C GLU A 106 -1.84 -16.96 -31.31
N LEU A 107 -1.86 -17.90 -30.36
CA LEU A 107 -2.47 -17.69 -29.05
C LEU A 107 -1.73 -16.63 -28.23
N ILE A 108 -0.40 -16.58 -28.33
CA ILE A 108 0.42 -15.55 -27.68
C ILE A 108 0.08 -14.18 -28.28
N ALA A 109 0.04 -14.05 -29.61
CA ALA A 109 -0.28 -12.79 -30.28
C ALA A 109 -1.68 -12.27 -29.90
N GLU A 110 -2.68 -13.15 -29.84
CA GLU A 110 -4.04 -12.78 -29.42
C GLU A 110 -4.10 -12.38 -27.93
N ASN A 111 -3.30 -13.01 -27.07
CA ASN A 111 -3.18 -12.64 -25.67
C ASN A 111 -2.53 -11.25 -25.51
N GLU A 112 -1.45 -10.99 -26.24
CA GLU A 112 -0.80 -9.68 -26.27
C GLU A 112 -1.76 -8.58 -26.70
N ARG A 113 -2.54 -8.80 -27.76
CA ARG A 113 -3.57 -7.86 -28.22
C ARG A 113 -4.58 -7.53 -27.12
N LYS A 114 -5.13 -8.57 -26.45
CA LYS A 114 -6.06 -8.39 -25.32
C LYS A 114 -5.42 -7.67 -24.14
N ASN A 115 -4.14 -7.93 -23.87
CA ASN A 115 -3.42 -7.26 -22.80
C ASN A 115 -3.19 -5.79 -23.12
N GLN A 116 -2.89 -5.44 -24.36
CA GLN A 116 -2.76 -4.05 -24.81
C GLN A 116 -4.09 -3.29 -24.65
N GLU A 117 -5.21 -3.88 -25.08
CA GLU A 117 -6.55 -3.30 -24.90
C GLU A 117 -6.86 -3.06 -23.41
N LYS A 118 -6.59 -4.05 -22.54
CA LYS A 118 -6.77 -3.93 -21.09
C LYS A 118 -5.84 -2.90 -20.46
N ALA A 119 -4.59 -2.80 -20.92
CA ALA A 119 -3.64 -1.81 -20.45
C ALA A 119 -4.10 -0.40 -20.80
N ALA A 120 -4.58 -0.18 -22.03
CA ALA A 120 -5.17 1.10 -22.45
C ALA A 120 -6.38 1.49 -21.58
N ALA A 121 -7.29 0.54 -21.33
CA ALA A 121 -8.43 0.78 -20.44
C ALA A 121 -8.00 1.09 -18.99
N ARG A 122 -6.95 0.44 -18.48
CA ARG A 122 -6.40 0.73 -17.15
C ARG A 122 -5.81 2.13 -17.08
N MET A 123 -4.99 2.52 -18.06
CA MET A 123 -4.42 3.87 -18.13
C MET A 123 -5.51 4.96 -18.20
N ALA A 124 -6.58 4.71 -18.94
CA ALA A 124 -7.71 5.64 -19.00
C ALA A 124 -8.37 5.84 -17.62
N ARG A 125 -8.61 4.75 -16.87
CA ARG A 125 -9.14 4.82 -15.50
C ARG A 125 -8.17 5.52 -14.55
N GLU A 126 -6.90 5.14 -14.53
CA GLU A 126 -5.89 5.75 -13.67
C GLU A 126 -5.75 7.25 -13.94
N ASN A 127 -5.84 7.69 -15.20
CA ASN A 127 -5.85 9.10 -15.56
C ASN A 127 -7.08 9.83 -15.03
N GLN A 128 -8.25 9.19 -15.05
CA GLN A 128 -9.48 9.75 -14.49
C GLN A 128 -9.39 9.86 -12.96
N ASP A 129 -8.94 8.81 -12.28
CA ASP A 129 -8.74 8.79 -10.83
C ASP A 129 -7.70 9.83 -10.40
N THR A 130 -6.61 9.97 -11.18
CA THR A 130 -5.58 10.99 -10.94
C THR A 130 -6.14 12.40 -11.10
N LYS A 131 -7.05 12.64 -12.07
CA LYS A 131 -7.71 13.94 -12.20
C LYS A 131 -8.65 14.21 -11.02
N ALA A 132 -9.43 13.22 -10.60
CA ALA A 132 -10.35 13.35 -9.47
C ALA A 132 -9.62 13.64 -8.15
N THR A 133 -8.55 12.90 -7.87
CA THR A 133 -7.70 13.13 -6.69
C THR A 133 -7.05 14.51 -6.71
N LYS A 134 -6.51 14.95 -7.85
CA LYS A 134 -5.99 16.31 -8.01
C LYS A 134 -7.05 17.38 -7.73
N SER A 135 -8.27 17.23 -8.24
CA SER A 135 -9.35 18.18 -7.94
C SER A 135 -9.73 18.21 -6.46
N ALA A 136 -9.78 17.05 -5.80
CA ALA A 136 -10.07 16.98 -4.37
C ALA A 136 -8.99 17.68 -3.53
N ILE A 137 -7.72 17.44 -3.85
CA ILE A 137 -6.58 18.10 -3.18
C ILE A 137 -6.62 19.62 -3.37
N LEU A 138 -6.91 20.10 -4.57
CA LEU A 138 -7.01 21.54 -4.83
C LEU A 138 -8.14 22.20 -4.03
N GLU A 139 -9.27 21.51 -3.89
CA GLU A 139 -10.40 22.02 -3.10
C GLU A 139 -10.07 22.04 -1.60
N GLU A 140 -9.38 21.01 -1.09
CA GLU A 140 -8.91 20.99 0.29
C GLU A 140 -7.93 22.14 0.57
N ILE A 141 -6.93 22.32 -0.29
CA ILE A 141 -5.97 23.44 -0.20
C ILE A 141 -6.70 24.78 -0.20
N ARG A 142 -7.70 24.95 -1.07
CA ARG A 142 -8.49 26.17 -1.14
C ARG A 142 -9.23 26.45 0.17
N SER A 143 -9.96 25.46 0.70
CA SER A 143 -10.69 25.59 1.96
C SER A 143 -9.75 25.90 3.13
N GLU A 144 -8.58 25.25 3.19
CA GLU A 144 -7.58 25.56 4.20
C GLU A 144 -7.04 26.99 4.10
N LEU A 145 -6.78 27.45 2.88
CA LEU A 145 -6.25 28.79 2.64
C LEU A 145 -7.28 29.86 3.03
N GLU A 146 -8.56 29.63 2.72
CA GLU A 146 -9.67 30.50 3.13
C GLU A 146 -9.76 30.60 4.66
N LYS A 147 -9.76 29.46 5.37
CA LYS A 147 -9.75 29.42 6.84
C LYS A 147 -8.53 30.15 7.42
N LYS A 148 -7.33 29.89 6.89
CA LYS A 148 -6.10 30.57 7.33
C LYS A 148 -6.19 32.08 7.13
N ASN A 149 -6.75 32.52 6.00
CA ASN A 149 -6.95 33.94 5.72
C ASN A 149 -7.97 34.60 6.67
N GLU A 150 -9.08 33.92 7.00
CA GLU A 150 -10.06 34.40 7.97
C GLU A 150 -9.46 34.53 9.36
N MET A 151 -8.74 33.51 9.82
CA MET A 151 -8.03 33.54 11.10
C MET A 151 -6.99 34.67 11.14
N LYS A 152 -6.25 34.87 10.05
CA LYS A 152 -5.29 35.97 9.92
C LYS A 152 -5.99 37.32 10.05
N LYS A 153 -7.11 37.54 9.34
CA LYS A 153 -7.89 38.79 9.43
C LYS A 153 -8.43 39.04 10.83
N LEU A 154 -8.86 37.99 11.54
CA LEU A 154 -9.33 38.11 12.92
C LEU A 154 -8.18 38.53 13.85
N ALA A 155 -7.04 37.85 13.76
CA ALA A 155 -5.85 38.18 14.53
C ALA A 155 -5.35 39.61 14.25
N GLU A 156 -5.34 40.04 12.99
CA GLU A 156 -5.01 41.42 12.61
C GLU A 156 -5.95 42.44 13.26
N LYS A 157 -7.27 42.18 13.27
CA LYS A 157 -8.25 43.03 13.95
C LYS A 157 -8.03 43.10 15.46
N GLU A 158 -7.74 41.97 16.09
CA GLU A 158 -7.44 41.91 17.53
C GLU A 158 -6.19 42.70 17.88
N VAL A 159 -5.13 42.56 17.10
CA VAL A 159 -3.88 43.33 17.27
C VAL A 159 -4.15 44.82 17.10
N LEU A 160 -4.90 45.25 16.08
CA LEU A 160 -5.25 46.65 15.89
C LEU A 160 -6.09 47.19 17.06
N ALA A 161 -7.06 46.43 17.56
CA ALA A 161 -7.85 46.81 18.74
C ALA A 161 -6.98 46.90 20.02
N ALA A 162 -6.00 46.01 20.17
CA ALA A 162 -5.04 46.05 21.28
C ALA A 162 -4.12 47.28 21.19
N ILE A 163 -3.66 47.65 19.99
CA ILE A 163 -2.87 48.87 19.75
C ILE A 163 -3.69 50.13 20.07
N SER A 164 -4.97 50.17 19.68
CA SER A 164 -5.85 51.28 20.05
C SER A 164 -6.05 51.37 21.56
N ARG A 165 -6.27 50.23 22.25
CA ARG A 165 -6.41 50.19 23.70
C ARG A 165 -5.13 50.58 24.45
N SER A 166 -3.95 50.23 23.90
CA SER A 166 -2.67 50.52 24.56
C SER A 166 -2.35 52.01 24.64
N GLN A 167 -2.93 52.83 23.75
CA GLN A 167 -2.82 54.30 23.84
C GLN A 167 -3.41 54.85 25.15
N HIS A 168 -4.35 54.13 25.77
CA HIS A 168 -4.99 54.54 27.02
C HIS A 168 -4.32 53.93 28.27
N PHE A 169 -3.21 53.21 28.12
CA PHE A 169 -2.49 52.64 29.27
C PHE A 169 -1.74 53.70 30.06
N VAL A 170 -1.64 53.47 31.38
CA VAL A 170 -0.92 54.36 32.29
C VAL A 170 0.57 54.08 32.19
N THR A 171 1.33 55.06 31.71
CA THR A 171 2.81 55.05 31.71
C THR A 171 3.34 55.78 32.94
N LYS A 172 4.65 55.63 33.23
CA LYS A 172 5.29 56.34 34.35
C LYS A 172 5.10 57.86 34.29
N ASP A 173 5.09 58.41 33.08
CA ASP A 173 4.98 59.85 32.84
C ASP A 173 3.54 60.38 33.03
N ASN A 174 2.51 59.54 32.79
CA ASN A 174 1.09 59.92 32.89
C ASN A 174 0.42 59.45 34.20
N LEU A 175 1.21 58.98 35.16
CA LEU A 175 0.69 58.32 36.36
C LEU A 175 -0.08 59.27 37.28
N GLU A 176 0.54 60.41 37.64
CA GLU A 176 -0.04 61.37 38.59
C GLU A 176 -1.34 61.99 38.06
N VAL A 177 -1.37 62.34 36.78
CA VAL A 177 -2.55 62.92 36.10
C VAL A 177 -3.72 61.94 36.12
N LYS A 178 -3.47 60.65 35.82
CA LYS A 178 -4.51 59.62 35.82
C LYS A 178 -5.03 59.29 37.21
N ILE A 179 -4.20 59.36 38.25
CA ILE A 179 -4.62 59.20 39.65
C ILE A 179 -5.63 60.29 40.03
N LEU A 180 -5.33 61.55 39.70
CA LEU A 180 -6.22 62.67 39.98
C LEU A 180 -7.55 62.56 39.22
N GLU A 181 -7.51 62.19 37.94
CA GLU A 181 -8.72 61.97 37.12
C GLU A 181 -9.62 60.87 37.71
N ALA A 182 -9.03 59.75 38.15
CA ALA A 182 -9.76 58.64 38.76
C ALA A 182 -10.38 59.02 40.12
N LEU A 183 -9.71 59.87 40.91
CA LEU A 183 -10.25 60.39 42.18
C LEU A 183 -11.37 61.40 41.96
N GLU A 184 -11.34 62.15 40.86
CA GLU A 184 -12.36 63.12 40.51
C GLU A 184 -13.62 62.47 39.94
N LYS A 185 -13.46 61.42 39.12
CA LYS A 185 -14.55 60.72 38.43
C LYS A 185 -14.66 59.24 38.85
N PRO A 186 -15.27 58.94 40.01
CA PRO A 186 -15.55 57.56 40.40
C PRO A 186 -16.56 56.92 39.44
N THR A 187 -16.20 55.77 38.86
CA THR A 187 -17.07 55.01 37.96
C THR A 187 -17.79 53.90 38.72
N ILE A 188 -19.11 53.80 38.58
CA ILE A 188 -19.94 52.74 39.18
C ILE A 188 -20.23 51.68 38.12
N TYR A 189 -19.94 50.42 38.43
CA TYR A 189 -20.26 49.27 37.57
C TYR A 189 -21.52 48.52 38.01
N ASP A 190 -22.16 48.95 39.09
CA ASP A 190 -23.34 48.30 39.64
C ASP A 190 -24.58 48.55 38.76
N PHE A 191 -25.23 47.47 38.35
CA PHE A 191 -26.52 47.51 37.66
C PHE A 191 -27.40 46.35 38.12
N ALA A 192 -28.71 46.58 38.19
CA ALA A 192 -29.70 45.54 38.45
C ALA A 192 -30.23 44.98 37.12
N ILE A 193 -30.58 43.69 37.09
CA ILE A 193 -31.20 43.04 35.93
C ILE A 193 -32.57 42.52 36.33
N ASP A 194 -33.60 42.85 35.56
CA ASP A 194 -34.94 42.32 35.76
C ASP A 194 -35.12 40.93 35.12
N ARG A 195 -36.22 40.22 35.44
CA ARG A 195 -36.56 38.91 34.86
C ARG A 195 -36.72 38.94 33.33
N GLN A 196 -36.94 40.12 32.76
CA GLN A 196 -36.98 40.35 31.31
C GLN A 196 -35.59 40.62 30.68
N GLY A 197 -34.52 40.68 31.49
CA GLY A 197 -33.16 40.97 31.02
C GLY A 197 -32.83 42.46 30.87
N ASN A 198 -33.74 43.36 31.23
CA ASN A 198 -33.50 44.80 31.20
C ASN A 198 -32.52 45.22 32.31
N LYS A 199 -31.51 46.02 31.94
CA LYS A 199 -30.48 46.52 32.86
C LYS A 199 -30.84 47.91 33.38
N TYR A 200 -30.79 48.09 34.70
CA TYR A 200 -31.00 49.36 35.38
C TYR A 200 -29.70 49.82 36.03
N PHE A 201 -29.15 50.93 35.57
CA PHE A 201 -27.89 51.50 36.05
C PHE A 201 -28.13 52.51 37.17
N VAL A 202 -27.21 52.55 38.12
CA VAL A 202 -27.18 53.59 39.16
C VAL A 202 -26.60 54.87 38.54
N PRO A 203 -27.19 56.06 38.77
CA PRO A 203 -26.66 57.32 38.24
C PRO A 203 -25.27 57.65 38.81
N GLU A 204 -24.46 58.39 38.05
CA GLU A 204 -23.10 58.77 38.46
C GLU A 204 -23.13 59.61 39.75
N PRO A 205 -22.24 59.33 40.71
CA PRO A 205 -22.22 60.02 41.99
C PRO A 205 -21.57 61.40 41.82
N VAL A 206 -22.28 62.44 42.24
CA VAL A 206 -21.79 63.82 42.17
C VAL A 206 -20.92 64.11 43.41
N LYS A 207 -19.67 64.57 43.19
CA LYS A 207 -18.69 64.84 44.27
C LYS A 207 -19.15 65.90 45.26
N TYR A 208 -19.89 66.89 44.78
CA TYR A 208 -20.51 67.93 45.60
C TYR A 208 -22.03 67.84 45.43
N GLN A 209 -22.77 67.86 46.53
CA GLN A 209 -24.22 68.07 46.48
C GLN A 209 -24.45 69.55 46.15
N GLU A 210 -24.75 69.87 44.89
CA GLU A 210 -25.18 71.22 44.53
C GLU A 210 -26.61 71.45 45.06
N GLY A 211 -26.73 72.29 46.07
CA GLY A 211 -28.00 72.63 46.74
C GLY A 211 -27.80 73.03 48.20
N THR A 212 -28.80 73.70 48.77
CA THR A 212 -28.79 74.07 50.20
C THR A 212 -28.71 72.81 51.06
N PRO A 213 -27.72 72.67 51.97
CA PRO A 213 -27.55 71.45 52.77
C PRO A 213 -28.82 71.17 53.57
N THR A 214 -29.35 69.95 53.44
CA THR A 214 -30.53 69.53 54.19
C THR A 214 -30.19 69.43 55.69
N LEU A 215 -30.94 70.17 56.51
CA LEU A 215 -30.83 70.13 57.98
C LEU A 215 -31.01 68.68 58.47
N GLN A 216 -29.98 68.17 59.14
CA GLN A 216 -29.91 66.81 59.66
C GLN A 216 -30.97 66.60 60.76
N LYS A 217 -32.15 66.07 60.42
CA LYS A 217 -33.06 65.49 61.42
C LYS A 217 -32.52 64.12 61.81
N GLY A 218 -32.15 63.98 63.08
CA GLY A 218 -31.59 62.76 63.66
C GLY A 218 -32.48 61.52 63.45
N ARG A 219 -31.79 60.37 63.35
CA ARG A 219 -32.27 58.97 63.31
C ARG A 219 -33.80 58.79 63.41
N PHE A 220 -34.47 58.75 62.26
CA PHE A 220 -35.65 57.93 62.07
C PHE A 220 -35.55 57.23 60.72
N SER A 221 -35.30 55.92 60.76
CA SER A 221 -35.51 55.04 59.63
C SER A 221 -37.00 54.99 59.32
N ARG A 222 -37.42 55.66 58.25
CA ARG A 222 -38.64 55.33 57.52
C ARG A 222 -38.35 55.45 56.03
N ILE A 223 -38.40 54.31 55.36
CA ILE A 223 -38.29 54.18 53.91
C ILE A 223 -39.52 54.86 53.32
N GLU A 224 -39.32 56.04 52.74
CA GLU A 224 -40.29 56.62 51.81
C GLU A 224 -39.62 56.62 50.44
N VAL A 225 -40.13 55.76 49.56
CA VAL A 225 -39.79 55.72 48.14
C VAL A 225 -40.24 57.07 47.55
N PRO A 226 -39.33 57.92 47.03
CA PRO A 226 -39.77 59.16 46.41
C PRO A 226 -40.50 58.82 45.10
N ILE A 227 -41.82 59.07 45.14
CA ILE A 227 -42.68 59.05 43.97
C ILE A 227 -42.20 60.15 43.02
N SER A 228 -41.76 59.72 41.83
CA SER A 228 -41.52 60.55 40.66
C SER A 228 -42.64 61.57 40.47
N HIS A 229 -42.29 62.86 40.53
CA HIS A 229 -43.10 63.90 39.91
C HIS A 229 -42.48 64.20 38.54
N TYR A 230 -43.09 63.61 37.51
CA TYR A 230 -42.94 64.07 36.14
C TYR A 230 -43.53 65.49 36.05
N ASN A 231 -42.67 66.49 35.88
CA ASN A 231 -43.09 67.76 35.30
C ASN A 231 -42.96 67.64 33.78
N VAL A 232 -44.10 67.33 33.17
CA VAL A 232 -44.38 67.63 31.77
C VAL A 232 -44.64 69.13 31.68
N VAL A 233 -43.75 69.89 31.03
CA VAL A 233 -44.11 71.12 30.33
C VAL A 233 -43.26 71.21 29.06
N ILE A 234 -43.96 71.59 27.99
CA ILE A 234 -43.57 71.85 26.59
C ILE A 234 -42.22 72.56 26.45
#